data_AF-A0A7J9HRG1-F1
#
_entry.id   AF-A0A7J9HRG1-F1
#
_cell.length_a   1.000
_cell.length_b   1.000
_cell.length_c   1.000
_cell.angle_alpha   90.00
_cell.angle_beta   90.00
_cell.angle_gamma   90.00
#
_symmetry.space_group_name_H-M   'P 1'
#
loop_
_entity.id
_entity.type
_entity.pdbx_description
1 polymer ?
#
loop_
_entity_poly.entity_id
_entity_poly.type
_entity_poly.pdbx_seq_one_letter_code
_entity_poly.pdbx_strand_id
1 'polypeptide(L)'
;MEVQTQQESSAMALKLFVDLSGEDSSKPLEVMQKPKGTVEDLKELSFEARSAKDYAWYDVETFLNYRVLCNGELEVRVRFAGFDKAEDEWVNVETAVRERSIPLEPSECGMVNIGDLVLCYLDREYYQLYCDAHVVDIQRQTHDDKGCTCVFVVCYDHDYSE
;
A
#
# COMPACT_ATOMS: atom_id res chain seq x y z
N MET A 1 -11.67 18.38 56.51
CA MET A 1 -10.74 18.98 55.55
C MET A 1 -9.45 18.18 55.64
N GLU A 2 -8.92 17.52 54.64
CA GLU A 2 -9.29 17.16 53.27
C GLU A 2 -8.45 15.91 52.98
N VAL A 3 -9.08 14.88 52.45
CA VAL A 3 -8.38 13.68 51.95
C VAL A 3 -7.91 14.03 50.56
N GLN A 4 -6.60 14.03 50.32
CA GLN A 4 -6.04 14.10 48.97
C GLN A 4 -5.40 12.76 48.63
N THR A 5 -6.19 11.92 47.97
CA THR A 5 -5.73 10.77 47.22
C THR A 5 -5.28 11.28 45.86
N GLN A 6 -3.97 11.29 45.59
CA GLN A 6 -3.48 11.48 44.23
C GLN A 6 -3.37 10.11 43.56
N GLN A 7 -4.27 9.88 42.61
CA GLN A 7 -4.24 8.79 41.66
C GLN A 7 -3.67 9.36 40.36
N GLU A 8 -2.45 8.99 39.98
CA GLU A 8 -1.98 9.19 38.61
C GLU A 8 -1.45 7.89 38.04
N SER A 9 -2.13 7.49 36.98
CA SER A 9 -1.94 6.35 36.11
C SER A 9 -0.48 6.24 35.65
N SER A 10 0.23 5.22 36.12
CA SER A 10 1.52 4.84 35.54
C SER A 10 1.26 4.26 34.15
N ALA A 11 1.41 5.12 33.13
CA ALA A 11 1.47 4.69 31.74
C ALA A 11 2.61 3.68 31.62
N MET A 12 2.27 2.42 31.33
CA MET A 12 3.22 1.39 30.94
C MET A 12 3.85 1.84 29.62
N ALA A 13 4.95 2.59 29.73
CA ALA A 13 5.84 2.85 28.62
C ALA A 13 6.41 1.50 28.19
N LEU A 14 5.83 0.92 27.14
CA LEU A 14 6.44 -0.17 26.40
C LEU A 14 7.70 0.39 25.73
N LYS A 15 8.80 0.37 26.48
CA LYS A 15 10.13 0.54 25.93
C LYS A 15 10.40 -0.66 25.03
N LEU A 16 10.34 -0.45 23.72
CA LEU A 16 10.94 -1.34 22.74
C LEU A 16 12.46 -1.23 22.92
N PHE A 17 13.01 -2.10 23.77
CA PHE A 17 14.44 -2.31 23.85
C PHE A 17 14.84 -3.31 22.76
N VAL A 18 15.57 -2.83 21.75
CA VAL A 18 16.40 -3.71 20.92
C VAL A 18 17.67 -3.95 21.74
N ASP A 19 17.74 -5.12 22.37
CA ASP A 19 18.90 -5.53 23.16
C ASP A 19 19.97 -6.09 22.21
N LEU A 20 21.04 -5.32 22.01
CA LEU A 20 22.26 -5.76 21.32
C LEU A 20 23.31 -6.09 22.37
N SER A 21 23.14 -7.22 23.06
CA SER A 21 24.25 -7.85 23.77
C SER A 21 24.10 -9.37 23.69
N GLY A 22 25.09 -10.01 23.07
CA GLY A 22 25.24 -11.45 23.09
C GLY A 22 25.98 -11.90 24.33
N GLU A 23 25.55 -13.02 24.93
CA GLU A 23 26.33 -14.27 24.98
C GLU A 23 25.50 -15.41 25.59
N ASP A 24 25.62 -16.57 24.92
CA ASP A 24 25.43 -17.98 25.31
C ASP A 24 24.18 -18.48 26.08
N SER A 25 23.35 -19.30 25.42
CA SER A 25 23.03 -20.67 25.88
C SER A 25 22.08 -21.39 24.91
N SER A 26 22.68 -22.26 24.08
CA SER A 26 22.12 -23.47 23.44
C SER A 26 20.59 -23.70 23.39
N LYS A 27 19.98 -23.49 22.20
CA LYS A 27 18.86 -24.26 21.60
C LYS A 27 18.59 -23.76 20.16
N PRO A 28 18.29 -24.63 19.17
CA PRO A 28 18.06 -24.19 17.80
C PRO A 28 16.63 -23.67 17.64
N LEU A 29 16.47 -22.36 17.55
CA LEU A 29 15.24 -21.74 17.02
C LEU A 29 15.41 -21.54 15.51
N GLU A 30 14.35 -21.86 14.78
CA GLU A 30 14.24 -21.74 13.33
C GLU A 30 14.71 -20.37 12.82
N VAL A 31 15.41 -20.40 11.68
CA VAL A 31 15.97 -19.24 11.01
C VAL A 31 14.84 -18.30 10.60
N MET A 32 14.57 -17.30 11.43
CA MET A 32 13.90 -16.09 11.00
C MET A 32 14.80 -15.43 9.97
N GLN A 33 14.40 -15.51 8.70
CA GLN A 33 15.09 -14.81 7.63
C GLN A 33 15.04 -13.31 7.94
N LYS A 34 16.21 -12.71 8.16
CA LYS A 34 16.35 -11.25 8.27
C LYS A 34 15.75 -10.60 7.01
N PRO A 35 15.03 -9.47 7.12
CA PRO A 35 14.65 -8.69 5.95
C PRO A 35 15.93 -8.30 5.23
N LYS A 36 16.02 -8.66 3.96
CA LYS A 36 17.18 -8.42 3.11
C LYS A 36 16.90 -7.14 2.32
N GLY A 37 17.20 -5.99 2.92
CA GLY A 37 17.08 -4.68 2.28
C GLY A 37 18.01 -3.67 2.97
N THR A 38 18.75 -2.92 2.18
CA THR A 38 19.57 -1.79 2.63
C THR A 38 18.74 -0.50 2.66
N VAL A 39 19.21 0.54 3.37
CA VAL A 39 18.51 1.83 3.46
C VAL A 39 18.47 2.53 2.10
N GLU A 40 19.45 2.24 1.25
CA GLU A 40 19.56 2.70 -0.12
C GLU A 40 18.44 2.11 -0.99
N ASP A 41 18.09 0.83 -0.82
CA ASP A 41 17.01 0.17 -1.56
C ASP A 41 15.64 0.81 -1.28
N LEU A 42 15.46 1.40 -0.08
CA LEU A 42 14.22 2.10 0.28
C LEU A 42 14.03 3.43 -0.46
N LYS A 43 15.09 4.03 -1.03
CA LYS A 43 14.98 5.30 -1.77
C LYS A 43 14.44 5.11 -3.18
N GLU A 44 14.54 3.89 -3.72
CA GLU A 44 14.00 3.56 -5.05
C GLU A 44 12.52 3.16 -4.97
N LEU A 45 12.05 2.71 -3.80
CA LEU A 45 10.66 2.33 -3.62
C LEU A 45 9.75 3.55 -3.64
N SER A 46 8.70 3.45 -4.44
CA SER A 46 7.60 4.39 -4.46
C SER A 46 6.32 3.66 -4.11
N PHE A 47 5.41 4.37 -3.45
CA PHE A 47 4.20 3.76 -2.90
C PHE A 47 2.96 4.46 -3.44
N GLU A 48 1.88 3.70 -3.48
CA GLU A 48 0.53 4.20 -3.67
C GLU A 48 -0.34 3.75 -2.49
N ALA A 49 -1.36 4.54 -2.19
CA ALA A 49 -2.28 4.26 -1.11
C ALA A 49 -3.72 4.45 -1.57
N ARG A 50 -4.61 3.61 -1.04
CA ARG A 50 -6.03 3.62 -1.39
C ARG A 50 -6.77 4.57 -0.45
N SER A 51 -7.44 5.57 -1.02
CA SER A 51 -8.25 6.52 -0.24
C SER A 51 -9.52 5.85 0.29
N ALA A 52 -9.91 6.21 1.51
CA ALA A 52 -11.18 5.78 2.09
C ALA A 52 -12.39 6.56 1.54
N LYS A 53 -12.17 7.65 0.80
CA LYS A 53 -13.23 8.53 0.29
C LYS A 53 -13.91 7.94 -0.95
N ASP A 54 -13.11 7.41 -1.86
CA ASP A 54 -13.55 6.97 -3.19
C ASP A 54 -12.98 5.60 -3.62
N TYR A 55 -12.20 4.95 -2.76
CA TYR A 55 -11.56 3.65 -3.01
C TYR A 55 -10.57 3.64 -4.17
N ALA A 56 -10.12 4.81 -4.64
CA ALA A 56 -9.10 4.92 -5.66
C ALA A 56 -7.69 4.92 -5.07
N TRP A 57 -6.71 4.51 -5.87
CA TRP A 57 -5.29 4.52 -5.53
C TRP A 57 -4.64 5.83 -5.97
N TYR A 58 -3.81 6.38 -5.10
CA TYR A 58 -3.08 7.62 -5.32
C TYR A 58 -1.62 7.44 -4.93
N ASP A 59 -0.73 8.10 -5.66
CA ASP A 59 0.68 8.16 -5.31
C ASP A 59 0.89 8.79 -3.93
N VAL A 60 1.68 8.12 -3.10
CA VAL A 60 2.12 8.65 -1.81
C VAL A 60 3.34 9.55 -2.04
N GLU A 61 3.24 10.82 -1.65
CA GLU A 61 4.39 11.72 -1.60
C GLU A 61 5.23 11.47 -0.35
N THR A 62 4.58 11.35 0.80
CA THR A 62 5.28 11.11 2.07
C THR A 62 4.41 10.45 3.14
N PHE A 63 5.04 9.64 3.99
CA PHE A 63 4.45 9.12 5.21
C PHE A 63 4.74 10.08 6.37
N LEU A 64 3.69 10.60 6.99
CA LEU A 64 3.77 11.66 8.00
C LEU A 64 3.84 11.11 9.43
N ASN A 65 3.14 10.01 9.71
CA ASN A 65 3.05 9.41 11.04
C ASN A 65 2.53 7.96 10.97
N TYR A 66 2.52 7.26 12.10
CA TYR A 66 1.91 5.95 12.26
C TYR A 66 1.11 5.86 13.57
N ARG A 67 0.16 4.92 13.64
CA ARG A 67 -0.55 4.56 14.88
C ARG A 67 -0.88 3.07 14.88
N VAL A 68 -0.92 2.48 16.07
CA VAL A 68 -1.42 1.12 16.27
C VAL A 68 -2.76 1.22 16.99
N LEU A 69 -3.81 0.68 16.39
CA LEU A 69 -5.15 0.68 16.94
C LEU A 69 -5.28 -0.38 18.05
N CYS A 70 -6.35 -0.30 18.85
CA CYS A 70 -6.57 -1.23 19.96
C CYS A 70 -6.79 -2.70 19.52
N ASN A 71 -7.23 -2.91 18.28
CA ASN A 71 -7.35 -4.22 17.65
C ASN A 71 -6.03 -4.75 17.07
N GLY A 72 -4.94 -3.98 17.18
CA GLY A 72 -3.61 -4.35 16.67
C GLY A 72 -3.32 -3.90 15.23
N GLU A 73 -4.27 -3.29 14.54
CA GLU A 73 -4.07 -2.80 13.17
C GLU A 73 -3.08 -1.63 13.14
N LEU A 74 -2.18 -1.65 12.15
CA LEU A 74 -1.23 -0.58 11.89
C LEU A 74 -1.78 0.34 10.80
N GLU A 75 -1.88 1.63 11.13
CA GLU A 75 -2.22 2.67 10.16
C GLU A 75 -1.09 3.68 10.04
N VAL A 76 -0.92 4.20 8.83
CA VAL A 76 0.00 5.29 8.52
C VAL A 76 -0.77 6.49 8.05
N ARG A 77 -0.26 7.69 8.37
CA ARG A 77 -0.79 8.93 7.85
C ARG A 77 -0.05 9.30 6.58
N VAL A 78 -0.73 9.35 5.44
CA VAL A 78 -0.14 9.62 4.13
C VAL A 78 -0.46 11.04 3.65
N ARG A 79 0.49 11.64 2.93
CA ARG A 79 0.25 12.76 2.02
C ARG A 79 0.28 12.24 0.59
N PHE A 80 -0.77 12.52 -0.16
CA PHE A 80 -0.85 12.14 -1.57
C PHE A 80 -0.14 13.17 -2.46
N ALA A 81 0.51 12.69 -3.52
CA ALA A 81 1.19 13.54 -4.48
C ALA A 81 0.17 14.43 -5.22
N GLY A 82 0.47 15.73 -5.31
CA GLY A 82 -0.40 16.71 -5.97
C GLY A 82 -1.58 17.21 -5.14
N PHE A 83 -1.77 16.69 -3.92
CA PHE A 83 -2.80 17.14 -3.00
C PHE A 83 -2.22 17.92 -1.82
N ASP A 84 -3.05 18.74 -1.17
CA ASP A 84 -2.63 19.48 0.01
C ASP A 84 -2.90 18.69 1.31
N LYS A 85 -2.46 19.27 2.44
CA LYS A 85 -2.59 18.64 3.77
C LYS A 85 -4.04 18.39 4.24
N ALA A 86 -5.04 19.02 3.61
CA ALA A 86 -6.44 18.78 3.93
C ALA A 86 -6.88 17.39 3.45
N GLU A 87 -6.18 16.84 2.46
CA GLU A 87 -6.43 15.52 1.90
C GLU A 87 -5.60 14.41 2.58
N ASP A 88 -4.74 14.74 3.56
CA ASP A 88 -3.96 13.74 4.30
C ASP A 88 -4.88 12.70 4.98
N GLU A 89 -4.63 11.41 4.77
CA GLU A 89 -5.48 10.32 5.28
C GLU A 89 -4.72 9.35 6.20
N TRP A 90 -5.43 8.76 7.16
CA TRP A 90 -4.97 7.56 7.87
C TRP A 90 -5.43 6.34 7.08
N VAL A 91 -4.48 5.52 6.65
CA VAL A 91 -4.74 4.31 5.84
C VAL A 91 -4.13 3.09 6.52
N ASN A 92 -4.82 1.95 6.42
CA ASN A 92 -4.34 0.68 6.93
C ASN A 92 -3.17 0.15 6.08
N VAL A 93 -2.06 -0.19 6.72
CA VAL A 93 -0.82 -0.57 6.02
C VAL A 93 -0.97 -1.87 5.23
N GLU A 94 -1.72 -2.84 5.76
CA GLU A 94 -1.86 -4.16 5.15
C GLU A 94 -2.79 -4.15 3.94
N THR A 95 -3.80 -3.27 3.95
CA THR A 95 -4.92 -3.32 2.98
C THR A 95 -5.03 -2.09 2.07
N ALA A 96 -4.28 -1.03 2.35
CA ALA A 96 -4.42 0.26 1.65
C ALA A 96 -3.08 0.95 1.35
N VAL A 97 -1.95 0.26 1.47
CA VAL A 97 -0.63 0.74 1.04
C VAL A 97 0.07 -0.37 0.28
N ARG A 98 0.62 -0.06 -0.90
CA ARG A 98 1.46 -0.99 -1.67
C ARG A 98 2.53 -0.24 -2.45
N GLU A 99 3.49 -1.00 -2.98
CA GLU A 99 4.43 -0.46 -3.97
C GLU A 99 3.66 0.03 -5.20
N ARG A 100 4.09 1.16 -5.76
CA ARG A 100 3.43 1.80 -6.90
C ARG A 100 3.33 0.82 -8.07
N SER A 101 2.16 0.82 -8.71
CA SER A 101 1.90 0.05 -9.92
C SER A 101 2.84 0.47 -11.05
N ILE A 102 3.27 -0.50 -11.87
CA ILE A 102 4.25 -0.27 -12.94
C ILE A 102 3.51 -0.12 -14.28
N PRO A 103 3.72 0.98 -15.03
CA PRO A 103 3.19 1.13 -16.38
C PRO A 103 3.71 0.04 -17.32
N LEU A 104 2.83 -0.53 -18.13
CA LEU A 104 3.20 -1.52 -19.14
C LEU A 104 3.57 -0.84 -20.45
N GLU A 105 4.73 -1.19 -21.00
CA GLU A 105 5.11 -0.77 -22.34
C GLU A 105 4.32 -1.55 -23.42
N PRO A 106 4.13 -1.03 -24.64
CA PRO A 106 3.44 -1.74 -25.71
C PRO A 106 3.97 -3.15 -25.99
N SER A 107 5.29 -3.33 -25.88
CA SER A 107 5.97 -4.62 -26.07
C SER A 107 5.72 -5.63 -24.95
N GLU A 108 5.22 -5.17 -23.81
CA GLU A 108 5.04 -5.94 -22.57
C GLU A 108 3.61 -6.46 -22.40
N CYS A 109 2.69 -6.06 -23.28
CA CYS A 109 1.29 -6.46 -23.22
C CYS A 109 1.08 -7.99 -23.20
N GLY A 110 2.04 -8.77 -23.73
CA GLY A 110 2.05 -10.23 -23.70
C GLY A 110 2.20 -10.83 -22.30
N MET A 111 2.68 -10.06 -21.33
CA MET A 111 2.84 -10.49 -19.94
C MET A 111 1.53 -10.49 -19.15
N VAL A 112 0.53 -9.72 -19.59
CA VAL A 112 -0.80 -9.66 -18.95
C VAL A 112 -1.63 -10.88 -19.31
N ASN A 113 -2.19 -11.53 -18.30
CA ASN A 113 -3.02 -12.72 -18.39
C ASN A 113 -4.39 -12.50 -17.76
N ILE A 114 -5.34 -13.36 -18.12
CA ILE A 114 -6.66 -13.41 -17.47
C ILE A 114 -6.46 -13.77 -15.99
N GLY A 115 -7.10 -13.00 -15.12
CA GLY A 115 -6.99 -13.10 -13.67
C GLY A 115 -5.92 -12.19 -13.05
N ASP A 116 -5.11 -11.50 -13.84
CA ASP A 116 -4.13 -10.55 -13.30
C ASP A 116 -4.83 -9.33 -12.68
N LEU A 117 -4.30 -8.90 -11.53
CA LEU A 117 -4.66 -7.63 -10.91
C LEU A 117 -3.99 -6.48 -11.68
N VAL A 118 -4.79 -5.52 -12.09
CA VAL A 118 -4.33 -4.34 -12.82
C VAL A 118 -4.90 -3.07 -12.19
N LEU A 119 -4.10 -1.99 -12.21
CA LEU A 119 -4.58 -0.66 -11.84
C LEU A 119 -5.12 0.03 -13.10
N CYS A 120 -6.43 0.19 -13.17
CA CYS A 120 -7.13 0.74 -14.33
C CYS A 120 -7.45 2.22 -14.14
N TYR A 121 -7.17 3.00 -15.18
CA TYR A 121 -7.66 4.37 -15.29
C TYR A 121 -9.13 4.35 -15.73
N LEU A 122 -10.01 4.69 -14.80
CA LEU A 122 -11.45 4.76 -15.00
C LEU A 122 -11.86 6.21 -15.28
N ASP A 123 -12.18 6.49 -16.55
CA ASP A 123 -12.68 7.79 -16.99
C ASP A 123 -14.21 7.78 -17.07
N ARG A 124 -14.87 8.51 -16.17
CA ARG A 124 -16.33 8.71 -16.13
C ARG A 124 -16.63 10.20 -16.28
N GLU A 125 -17.89 10.53 -16.59
CA GLU A 125 -18.32 11.91 -16.87
C GLU A 125 -17.94 12.94 -15.79
N TYR A 126 -17.89 12.53 -14.52
CA TYR A 126 -17.69 13.43 -13.38
C TYR A 126 -16.40 13.17 -12.60
N TYR A 127 -15.72 12.05 -12.84
CA TYR A 127 -14.55 11.66 -12.05
C TYR A 127 -13.63 10.76 -12.85
N GLN A 128 -12.34 10.83 -12.49
CA GLN A 128 -11.27 10.05 -13.07
C GLN A 128 -10.51 9.40 -11.93
N LEU A 129 -10.53 8.07 -11.89
CA LEU A 129 -10.01 7.31 -10.76
C LEU A 129 -9.05 6.23 -11.25
N TYR A 130 -8.11 5.84 -10.38
CA TYR A 130 -7.29 4.66 -10.58
C TYR A 130 -7.80 3.58 -9.63
N CYS A 131 -8.39 2.52 -10.19
CA CYS A 131 -9.06 1.48 -9.41
C CYS A 131 -8.49 0.10 -9.74
N ASP A 132 -8.48 -0.77 -8.73
CA ASP A 132 -8.15 -2.18 -8.93
C ASP A 132 -9.25 -2.86 -9.76
N ALA A 133 -8.80 -3.67 -10.72
CA ALA A 133 -9.64 -4.54 -11.50
C ALA A 133 -8.87 -5.82 -11.85
N HIS A 134 -9.61 -6.86 -12.20
CA HIS A 134 -9.05 -8.11 -12.67
C HIS A 134 -9.34 -8.32 -14.14
N VAL A 135 -8.34 -8.75 -14.92
CA VAL A 135 -8.51 -9.04 -16.34
C VAL A 135 -9.43 -10.26 -16.52
N VAL A 136 -10.55 -10.11 -17.22
CA VAL A 136 -11.52 -11.19 -17.46
C VAL A 136 -11.48 -11.74 -18.89
N ASP A 137 -11.05 -10.94 -19.86
CA ASP A 137 -10.86 -11.37 -21.24
C ASP A 137 -9.76 -10.55 -21.95
N ILE A 138 -9.12 -11.13 -22.96
CA ILE A 138 -8.06 -10.49 -23.74
C ILE A 138 -8.25 -10.76 -25.23
N GLN A 139 -8.50 -9.71 -26.00
CA GLN A 139 -8.52 -9.75 -27.45
C GLN A 139 -7.19 -9.24 -28.01
N ARG A 140 -6.27 -10.16 -28.30
CA ARG A 140 -4.96 -9.80 -28.84
C ARG A 140 -5.02 -9.40 -30.30
N GLN A 141 -4.34 -8.30 -30.63
CA GLN A 141 -4.28 -7.72 -31.97
C GLN A 141 -2.83 -7.68 -32.47
N THR A 142 -2.64 -7.62 -33.78
CA THR A 142 -1.31 -7.37 -34.35
C THR A 142 -0.98 -5.89 -34.21
N HIS A 143 0.17 -5.59 -33.59
CA HIS A 143 0.68 -4.23 -33.43
C HIS A 143 2.21 -4.23 -33.40
N ASP A 144 2.81 -3.02 -33.46
CA ASP A 144 4.26 -2.83 -33.32
C ASP A 144 4.65 -2.41 -31.89
N ASP A 145 5.92 -2.08 -31.70
CA ASP A 145 6.48 -1.63 -30.42
C ASP A 145 6.09 -0.19 -30.04
N LYS A 146 5.44 0.56 -30.93
CA LYS A 146 5.05 1.96 -30.70
C LYS A 146 3.69 2.08 -30.02
N GLY A 147 2.85 1.06 -30.09
CA GLY A 147 1.53 1.08 -29.46
C GLY A 147 0.90 -0.30 -29.41
N CYS A 148 0.21 -0.59 -28.31
CA CYS A 148 -0.58 -1.80 -28.16
C CYS A 148 -2.03 -1.51 -28.54
N THR A 149 -2.62 -2.35 -29.40
CA THR A 149 -4.03 -2.27 -29.80
C THR A 149 -4.85 -3.43 -29.28
N CYS A 150 -4.29 -4.25 -28.39
CA CYS A 150 -5.03 -5.31 -27.71
C CYS A 150 -6.15 -4.71 -26.84
N VAL A 151 -7.26 -5.43 -26.72
CA VAL A 151 -8.35 -5.06 -25.82
C VAL A 151 -8.30 -5.96 -24.60
N PHE A 152 -8.22 -5.35 -23.42
CA PHE A 152 -8.28 -6.02 -22.14
C PHE A 152 -9.62 -5.69 -21.51
N VAL A 153 -10.47 -6.69 -21.33
CA VAL A 153 -11.72 -6.54 -20.59
C VAL A 153 -11.38 -6.80 -19.13
N VAL A 154 -11.80 -5.90 -18.25
CA VAL A 154 -11.49 -5.97 -16.83
C VAL A 154 -12.79 -5.96 -16.03
N CYS A 155 -12.79 -6.55 -14.84
CA CYS A 155 -13.88 -6.47 -13.88
C CYS A 155 -13.39 -5.73 -12.64
N TYR A 156 -14.03 -4.62 -12.29
CA TYR A 156 -13.62 -3.78 -11.18
C TYR A 156 -13.97 -4.38 -9.81
N ASP A 157 -13.04 -4.31 -8.86
CA ASP A 157 -13.22 -4.94 -7.55
C ASP A 157 -14.28 -4.26 -6.69
N HIS A 158 -14.55 -2.97 -6.92
CA HIS A 158 -15.41 -2.15 -6.06
C HIS A 158 -16.91 -2.31 -6.39
N ASP A 159 -17.27 -2.56 -7.65
CA ASP A 159 -18.67 -2.64 -8.10
C ASP A 159 -18.97 -3.80 -9.05
N TYR A 160 -17.97 -4.63 -9.39
CA TYR A 160 -18.07 -5.75 -10.32
C TYR A 160 -18.54 -5.36 -11.73
N SER A 161 -18.36 -4.10 -12.11
CA SER A 161 -18.60 -3.65 -13.49
C SER A 161 -17.48 -4.07 -14.43
N GLU A 162 -17.83 -4.28 -15.70
CA GLU A 162 -16.90 -4.58 -16.81
C GLU A 162 -16.71 -3.37 -17.75
#